data_AF-A0A0D9NLR4-F1
#
_entry.id   AF-A0A0D9NLR4-F1
#
_cell.length_a   1.000
_cell.length_b   1.000
_cell.length_c   1.000
_cell.angle_alpha   90.00
_cell.angle_beta   90.00
_cell.angle_gamma   90.00
#
_symmetry.space_group_name_H-M   'P 1'
#
loop_
_entity.id
_entity.type
_entity.pdbx_description
1 polymer ?
#
loop_
_entity_poly.entity_id
_entity_poly.type
_entity_poly.pdbx_seq_one_letter_code
_entity_poly.pdbx_strand_id
1 'polypeptide(L)'
;MINIKFNTGASLAKWSYLVISLSGARDFFNPQSLAAVMNEFHQVLRKIGVNAAPPLAGQSLQLQHADDPAIGPILQRAAGALDLLFIILPEANTPLYKRLKTLADKNYGIHTICSVGSKLEKERGRDQYMANVALKFNLRLGGINQTVENKNLGIVDQNKTMIVGIDVTHPSPGSSSNAPSVSAMVASIDKFLGQWPATLRIQRARQENVDDLTEMLKSRLNLWKTKGEHTALPENILIYRDGVSEGQYDMVLLQELPQLRRACEQMYPAVDTKKSLPRFTIIICGKRHKTRFYPTTEKDCDRSGNTKPGTIVDRGVTEARNWDFFLQAHAALQGTARPCHYSIVHDEIFRQIYAKSIPPPFQTIADVVEDLTHNMCYLFGRATKAVSLCPPAYYADLACERARCYLASLFDTPSPSAAPSVTATSATGGAGQPSADDVQIHPKLKDTMFYI
;
A
#
# COMPACT_ATOMS: atom_id res chain seq x y z
N MET A 1 -18.21 5.37 -10.60
CA MET A 1 -17.60 6.60 -11.16
C MET A 1 -18.36 7.02 -12.42
N ILE A 2 -19.53 7.66 -12.28
CA ILE A 2 -20.26 8.14 -13.45
C ILE A 2 -19.74 9.56 -13.76
N ASN A 3 -19.09 9.72 -14.92
CA ASN A 3 -18.57 10.98 -15.47
C ASN A 3 -17.44 11.68 -14.69
N ILE A 4 -16.53 10.92 -14.08
CA ILE A 4 -15.33 11.44 -13.40
C ILE A 4 -14.09 10.87 -14.09
N LYS A 5 -13.06 11.71 -14.27
CA LYS A 5 -11.73 11.31 -14.75
C LYS A 5 -10.72 11.35 -13.62
N PHE A 6 -9.63 10.60 -13.76
CA PHE A 6 -8.47 10.70 -12.90
C PHE A 6 -7.88 12.11 -12.95
N ASN A 7 -7.34 12.57 -11.83
CA ASN A 7 -6.65 13.84 -11.74
C ASN A 7 -5.49 13.90 -12.75
N THR A 8 -4.67 12.85 -12.77
CA THR A 8 -3.60 12.64 -13.76
C THR A 8 -3.70 11.23 -14.32
N GLY A 9 -4.08 11.13 -15.61
CA GLY A 9 -4.11 9.87 -16.34
C GLY A 9 -2.72 9.44 -16.82
N ALA A 10 -2.35 8.21 -16.53
CA ALA A 10 -1.12 7.62 -17.02
C ALA A 10 -1.21 7.27 -18.52
N SER A 11 -0.05 7.11 -19.15
CA SER A 11 0.04 6.57 -20.51
C SER A 11 0.20 5.05 -20.46
N LEU A 12 -0.57 4.35 -21.29
CA LEU A 12 -0.51 2.91 -21.45
C LEU A 12 -0.41 2.59 -22.94
N ALA A 13 0.82 2.58 -23.45
CA ALA A 13 1.08 2.45 -24.88
C ALA A 13 1.13 0.99 -25.33
N LYS A 14 1.78 0.12 -24.54
CA LYS A 14 1.96 -1.29 -24.86
C LYS A 14 1.42 -2.16 -23.74
N TRP A 15 0.27 -2.77 -23.96
CA TRP A 15 -0.31 -3.71 -23.00
C TRP A 15 -1.06 -4.82 -23.71
N SER A 16 -1.21 -5.94 -23.01
CA SER A 16 -1.96 -7.10 -23.46
C SER A 16 -2.61 -7.80 -22.28
N TYR A 17 -3.30 -8.89 -22.54
CA TYR A 17 -3.95 -9.73 -21.54
C TYR A 17 -3.56 -11.19 -21.69
N LEU A 18 -3.44 -11.87 -20.55
CA LEU A 18 -3.16 -13.30 -20.44
C LEU A 18 -4.31 -13.97 -19.73
N VAL A 19 -4.99 -14.91 -20.39
CA VAL A 19 -5.96 -15.79 -19.73
C VAL A 19 -5.26 -17.06 -19.31
N ILE A 20 -5.38 -17.38 -18.03
CA ILE A 20 -4.87 -18.63 -17.48
C ILE A 20 -6.04 -19.59 -17.33
N SER A 21 -5.86 -20.81 -17.83
CA SER A 21 -6.76 -21.94 -17.64
C SER A 21 -6.04 -22.98 -16.79
N LEU A 22 -6.75 -23.61 -15.86
CA LEU A 22 -6.22 -24.66 -14.99
C LEU A 22 -6.98 -25.95 -15.26
N SER A 23 -6.27 -27.08 -15.27
CA SER A 23 -6.90 -28.40 -15.44
C SER A 23 -7.96 -28.62 -14.36
N GLY A 24 -9.22 -28.82 -14.78
CA GLY A 24 -10.37 -29.00 -13.89
C GLY A 24 -11.08 -27.72 -13.45
N ALA A 25 -10.55 -26.54 -13.78
CA ALA A 25 -11.24 -25.27 -13.56
C ALA A 25 -12.10 -24.88 -14.76
N ARG A 26 -13.20 -24.15 -14.51
CA ARG A 26 -14.07 -23.63 -15.58
C ARG A 26 -13.40 -22.47 -16.31
N ASP A 27 -13.41 -22.53 -17.64
CA ASP A 27 -13.12 -21.38 -18.48
C ASP A 27 -14.36 -20.49 -18.64
N PHE A 28 -14.18 -19.19 -18.39
CA PHE A 28 -15.27 -18.21 -18.43
C PHE A 28 -15.46 -17.54 -19.78
N PHE A 29 -14.45 -17.60 -20.64
CA PHE A 29 -14.43 -16.85 -21.90
C PHE A 29 -14.00 -17.72 -23.06
N ASN A 30 -14.67 -17.54 -24.20
CA ASN A 30 -14.13 -17.93 -25.50
C ASN A 30 -13.40 -16.72 -26.11
N PRO A 31 -12.64 -16.88 -27.21
CA PRO A 31 -11.87 -15.77 -27.79
C PRO A 31 -12.72 -14.53 -28.14
N GLN A 32 -13.96 -14.71 -28.58
CA GLN A 32 -14.84 -13.61 -28.98
C GLN A 32 -15.38 -12.84 -27.75
N SER A 33 -15.89 -13.56 -26.74
CA SER A 33 -16.42 -12.92 -25.53
C SER A 33 -15.32 -12.24 -24.72
N LEU A 34 -14.12 -12.82 -24.69
CA LEU A 34 -12.94 -12.20 -24.07
C LEU A 34 -12.57 -10.89 -24.77
N ALA A 35 -12.47 -10.91 -26.10
CA ALA A 35 -12.13 -9.71 -26.88
C ALA A 35 -13.15 -8.58 -26.65
N ALA A 36 -14.44 -8.91 -26.58
CA ALA A 36 -15.49 -7.94 -26.26
C ALA A 36 -15.30 -7.32 -24.87
N VAL A 37 -15.05 -8.13 -23.84
CA VAL A 37 -14.81 -7.67 -22.46
C VAL A 37 -13.53 -6.84 -22.36
N MET A 38 -12.46 -7.20 -23.08
CA MET A 38 -11.22 -6.42 -23.12
C MET A 38 -11.38 -5.09 -23.85
N ASN A 39 -12.18 -5.06 -24.92
CA ASN A 39 -12.54 -3.80 -25.58
C ASN A 39 -13.39 -2.91 -24.66
N GLU A 40 -14.36 -3.46 -23.94
CA GLU A 40 -15.12 -2.71 -22.93
C GLU A 40 -14.19 -2.14 -21.85
N PHE A 41 -13.26 -2.94 -21.33
CA PHE A 41 -12.29 -2.47 -20.35
C PHE A 41 -11.38 -1.36 -20.91
N HIS A 42 -10.95 -1.47 -22.16
CA HIS A 42 -10.22 -0.40 -22.86
C HIS A 42 -11.03 0.91 -22.93
N GLN A 43 -12.32 0.83 -23.24
CA GLN A 43 -13.20 2.00 -23.21
C GLN A 43 -13.34 2.59 -21.81
N VAL A 44 -13.41 1.74 -20.77
CA VAL A 44 -13.42 2.20 -19.37
C VAL A 44 -12.15 2.97 -19.04
N LEU A 45 -10.97 2.43 -19.37
CA LEU A 45 -9.67 3.10 -19.15
C LEU A 45 -9.64 4.48 -19.81
N ARG A 46 -10.07 4.60 -21.07
CA ARG A 46 -10.12 5.89 -21.78
C ARG A 46 -11.15 6.84 -21.18
N LYS A 47 -12.33 6.34 -20.82
CA LYS A 47 -13.43 7.15 -20.25
C LYS A 47 -13.01 7.83 -18.95
N ILE A 48 -12.26 7.12 -18.10
CA ILE A 48 -11.76 7.64 -16.82
C ILE A 48 -10.43 8.40 -16.94
N GLY A 49 -9.91 8.58 -18.16
CA GLY A 49 -8.79 9.49 -18.43
C GLY A 49 -7.42 8.85 -18.60
N VAL A 50 -7.29 7.51 -18.59
CA VAL A 50 -6.03 6.85 -18.94
C VAL A 50 -5.79 6.97 -20.46
N ASN A 51 -4.61 7.42 -20.86
CA ASN A 51 -4.21 7.45 -22.27
C ASN A 51 -3.77 6.05 -22.72
N ALA A 52 -4.75 5.16 -22.91
CA ALA A 52 -4.54 3.76 -23.27
C ALA A 52 -4.72 3.52 -24.78
N ALA A 53 -3.69 2.95 -25.41
CA ALA A 53 -3.80 2.35 -26.73
C ALA A 53 -4.71 1.11 -26.69
N PRO A 54 -5.28 0.64 -27.82
CA PRO A 54 -5.96 -0.66 -27.86
C PRO A 54 -5.03 -1.78 -27.38
N PRO A 55 -5.55 -2.81 -26.68
CA PRO A 55 -4.73 -3.92 -26.21
C PRO A 55 -4.15 -4.70 -27.39
N LEU A 56 -2.88 -5.10 -27.29
CA LEU A 56 -2.27 -6.07 -28.20
C LEU A 56 -2.93 -7.44 -28.03
N ALA A 57 -2.82 -8.28 -29.07
CA ALA A 57 -3.41 -9.62 -29.10
C ALA A 57 -3.09 -10.41 -27.82
N GLY A 58 -4.14 -10.86 -27.13
CA GLY A 58 -4.00 -11.62 -25.90
C GLY A 58 -3.52 -13.04 -26.12
N GLN A 59 -3.09 -13.67 -25.03
CA GLN A 59 -2.63 -15.06 -25.02
C GLN A 59 -3.47 -15.88 -24.04
N SER A 60 -3.61 -17.17 -24.34
CA SER A 60 -4.15 -18.16 -23.39
C SER A 60 -3.04 -19.10 -22.97
N LEU A 61 -3.01 -19.45 -21.69
CA LEU A 61 -2.03 -20.35 -21.11
C LEU A 61 -2.76 -21.41 -20.29
N GLN A 62 -2.72 -22.65 -20.77
CA GLN A 62 -3.13 -23.81 -20.00
C GLN A 62 -2.01 -24.19 -19.03
N LEU A 63 -2.33 -24.25 -17.74
CA LEU A 63 -1.43 -24.71 -16.70
C LEU A 63 -1.95 -26.01 -16.10
N GLN A 64 -1.02 -26.89 -15.71
CA GLN A 64 -1.37 -28.11 -14.98
C GLN A 64 -1.54 -27.84 -13.48
N HIS A 65 -0.74 -26.93 -12.92
CA HIS A 65 -0.77 -26.55 -11.51
C HIS A 65 -0.22 -25.14 -11.29
N ALA A 66 -0.28 -24.62 -10.06
CA ALA A 66 0.12 -23.25 -9.74
C ALA A 66 1.60 -22.93 -9.99
N ASP A 67 2.49 -23.92 -9.81
CA ASP A 67 3.93 -23.77 -9.97
C ASP A 67 4.46 -24.20 -11.36
N ASP A 68 3.57 -24.27 -12.36
CA ASP A 68 3.92 -24.73 -13.69
C ASP A 68 5.01 -23.85 -14.34
N PRO A 69 6.10 -24.44 -14.85
CA PRO A 69 7.24 -23.70 -15.40
C PRO A 69 6.88 -22.86 -16.63
N ALA A 70 5.77 -23.14 -17.31
CA ALA A 70 5.32 -22.40 -18.48
C ALA A 70 5.02 -20.90 -18.21
N ILE A 71 4.78 -20.54 -16.94
CA ILE A 71 4.52 -19.15 -16.53
C ILE A 71 5.74 -18.24 -16.83
N GLY A 72 6.96 -18.73 -16.54
CA GLY A 72 8.19 -17.93 -16.60
C GLY A 72 8.45 -17.33 -17.99
N PRO A 73 8.54 -18.15 -19.05
CA PRO A 73 8.78 -17.68 -20.41
C PRO A 73 7.75 -16.65 -20.91
N ILE A 74 6.47 -16.81 -20.54
CA ILE A 74 5.41 -15.86 -20.94
C ILE A 74 5.60 -14.51 -20.26
N LEU A 75 5.86 -14.50 -18.96
CA LEU A 75 6.11 -13.25 -18.23
C LEU A 75 7.40 -12.57 -18.69
N GLN A 76 8.44 -13.33 -19.01
CA GLN A 76 9.69 -12.79 -19.55
C GLN A 76 9.49 -12.12 -20.90
N ARG A 77 8.76 -12.78 -21.83
CA ARG A 77 8.42 -12.17 -23.13
C ARG A 77 7.59 -10.90 -22.95
N ALA A 78 6.60 -10.94 -22.07
CA ALA A 78 5.78 -9.78 -21.76
C ALA A 78 6.64 -8.62 -21.24
N ALA A 79 7.58 -8.86 -20.33
CA ALA A 79 8.46 -7.84 -19.75
C ALA A 79 9.43 -7.18 -20.75
N GLY A 80 9.67 -7.82 -21.89
CA GLY A 80 10.44 -7.25 -23.00
C GLY A 80 9.60 -6.43 -23.99
N ALA A 81 8.27 -6.56 -23.96
CA ALA A 81 7.39 -6.03 -25.00
C ALA A 81 6.29 -5.08 -24.48
N LEU A 82 5.92 -5.17 -23.20
CA LEU A 82 4.75 -4.50 -22.63
C LEU A 82 5.13 -3.61 -21.43
N ASP A 83 4.35 -2.55 -21.24
CA ASP A 83 4.36 -1.71 -20.04
C ASP A 83 3.60 -2.41 -18.88
N LEU A 84 2.53 -3.14 -19.22
CA LEU A 84 1.66 -3.84 -18.26
C LEU A 84 0.98 -5.06 -18.90
N LEU A 85 0.87 -6.15 -18.14
CA LEU A 85 0.12 -7.36 -18.51
C LEU A 85 -1.10 -7.58 -17.60
N PHE A 86 -2.30 -7.63 -18.20
CA PHE A 86 -3.53 -7.94 -17.47
C PHE A 86 -3.78 -9.45 -17.42
N ILE A 87 -3.72 -10.05 -16.23
CA ILE A 87 -3.84 -11.50 -16.06
C ILE A 87 -5.24 -11.86 -15.55
N ILE A 88 -5.92 -12.74 -16.28
CA ILE A 88 -7.25 -13.24 -15.93
C ILE A 88 -7.08 -14.67 -15.43
N LEU A 89 -7.40 -14.87 -14.15
CA LEU A 89 -7.36 -16.16 -13.47
C LEU A 89 -8.71 -16.86 -13.58
N PRO A 90 -8.76 -18.20 -13.66
CA PRO A 90 -10.03 -18.91 -13.75
C PRO A 90 -10.79 -18.78 -12.41
N GLU A 91 -10.07 -18.83 -11.29
CA GLU A 91 -10.63 -18.71 -9.95
C GLU A 91 -9.68 -17.96 -9.01
N ALA A 92 -10.11 -17.73 -7.76
CA ALA A 92 -9.24 -17.21 -6.73
C ALA A 92 -8.23 -18.31 -6.32
N ASN A 93 -7.00 -18.21 -6.83
CA ASN A 93 -5.93 -19.16 -6.56
C ASN A 93 -4.73 -18.44 -5.94
N THR A 94 -4.62 -18.51 -4.61
CA THR A 94 -3.57 -17.80 -3.85
C THR A 94 -2.15 -18.28 -4.20
N PRO A 95 -1.85 -19.59 -4.28
CA PRO A 95 -0.52 -20.06 -4.71
C PRO A 95 -0.11 -19.54 -6.09
N LEU A 96 -0.99 -19.65 -7.09
CA LEU A 96 -0.72 -19.17 -8.45
C LEU A 96 -0.51 -17.65 -8.47
N TYR A 97 -1.33 -16.90 -7.74
CA TYR A 97 -1.18 -15.44 -7.62
C TYR A 97 0.20 -15.08 -7.05
N LYS A 98 0.63 -15.73 -5.96
CA LYS A 98 1.94 -15.51 -5.33
C LYS A 98 3.09 -15.81 -6.29
N ARG A 99 2.99 -16.92 -7.05
CA ARG A 99 3.98 -17.29 -8.08
C ARG A 99 4.07 -16.23 -9.19
N LEU A 100 2.94 -15.79 -9.73
CA LEU A 100 2.86 -14.76 -10.77
C LEU A 100 3.49 -13.45 -10.29
N LYS A 101 3.15 -13.00 -9.07
CA LYS A 101 3.72 -11.77 -8.50
C LYS A 101 5.22 -11.88 -8.26
N THR A 102 5.70 -13.00 -7.73
CA THR A 102 7.14 -13.22 -7.52
C THR A 102 7.90 -13.09 -8.83
N LEU A 103 7.48 -13.83 -9.87
CA LEU A 103 8.13 -13.79 -11.17
C LEU A 103 8.04 -12.41 -11.84
N ALA A 104 6.86 -11.80 -11.85
CA ALA A 104 6.65 -10.51 -12.51
C ALA A 104 7.36 -9.36 -11.78
N ASP A 105 7.24 -9.28 -10.46
CA ASP A 105 7.72 -8.12 -9.69
C ASP A 105 9.23 -8.20 -9.42
N LYS A 106 9.78 -9.40 -9.24
CA LYS A 106 11.21 -9.61 -8.90
C LYS A 106 12.07 -10.05 -10.08
N ASN A 107 11.64 -11.07 -10.81
CA ASN A 107 12.52 -11.73 -11.79
C ASN A 107 12.53 -11.01 -13.14
N TYR A 108 11.37 -10.52 -13.61
CA TYR A 108 11.24 -9.96 -14.97
C TYR A 108 10.96 -8.45 -15.01
N GLY A 109 10.38 -7.90 -13.94
CA GLY A 109 10.13 -6.47 -13.81
C GLY A 109 9.04 -5.95 -14.75
N ILE A 110 7.87 -6.59 -14.72
CA ILE A 110 6.68 -6.15 -15.46
C ILE A 110 5.52 -5.88 -14.51
N HIS A 111 4.79 -4.78 -14.73
CA HIS A 111 3.54 -4.56 -14.02
C HIS A 111 2.48 -5.60 -14.41
N THR A 112 1.91 -6.25 -13.40
CA THR A 112 0.77 -7.15 -13.59
C THR A 112 -0.41 -6.72 -12.73
N ILE A 113 -1.61 -6.92 -13.24
CA ILE A 113 -2.85 -6.87 -12.46
C ILE A 113 -3.57 -8.18 -12.68
N CYS A 114 -4.08 -8.78 -11.61
CA CYS A 114 -4.79 -10.06 -11.69
C CYS A 114 -6.28 -9.86 -11.36
N SER A 115 -7.15 -10.41 -12.19
CA SER A 115 -8.60 -10.46 -11.97
C SER A 115 -9.10 -11.88 -12.08
N VAL A 116 -10.11 -12.24 -11.28
CA VAL A 116 -10.79 -13.53 -11.41
C VAL A 116 -11.84 -13.43 -12.52
N GLY A 117 -11.84 -14.39 -13.45
CA GLY A 117 -12.66 -14.37 -14.66
C GLY A 117 -14.16 -14.20 -14.39
N SER A 118 -14.69 -14.86 -13.36
CA SER A 118 -16.09 -14.73 -12.94
C SER A 118 -16.51 -13.29 -12.56
N LYS A 119 -15.57 -12.43 -12.15
CA LYS A 119 -15.86 -11.01 -11.86
C LYS A 119 -15.97 -10.16 -13.12
N LEU A 120 -15.31 -10.58 -14.20
CA LEU A 120 -15.34 -9.92 -15.51
C LEU A 120 -16.47 -10.46 -16.40
N GLU A 121 -16.87 -11.73 -16.20
CA GLU A 121 -17.97 -12.35 -16.96
C GLU A 121 -19.33 -11.80 -16.52
N LYS A 122 -19.53 -11.61 -15.21
CA LYS A 122 -20.78 -11.10 -14.65
C LYS A 122 -21.10 -9.68 -15.14
N GLU A 123 -22.14 -9.53 -15.97
CA GLU A 123 -22.56 -8.23 -16.52
C GLU A 123 -23.00 -7.23 -15.44
N ARG A 124 -23.82 -7.68 -14.47
CA ARG A 124 -24.33 -6.81 -13.41
C ARG A 124 -23.20 -6.38 -12.46
N GLY A 125 -22.87 -5.09 -12.49
CA GLY A 125 -21.83 -4.47 -11.67
C GLY A 125 -20.42 -4.57 -12.25
N ARG A 126 -20.28 -5.07 -13.50
CA ARG A 126 -19.00 -5.16 -14.22
C ARG A 126 -18.34 -3.81 -14.39
N ASP A 127 -19.12 -2.79 -14.71
CA ASP A 127 -18.70 -1.41 -14.88
C ASP A 127 -17.97 -0.87 -13.63
N GLN A 128 -18.54 -1.08 -12.45
CA GLN A 128 -17.94 -0.67 -11.18
C GLN A 128 -16.70 -1.51 -10.85
N TYR A 129 -16.71 -2.81 -11.18
CA TYR A 129 -15.54 -3.68 -11.01
C TYR A 129 -14.37 -3.23 -11.91
N MET A 130 -14.62 -3.03 -13.21
CA MET A 130 -13.66 -2.53 -14.18
C MET A 130 -13.11 -1.16 -13.77
N ALA A 131 -13.96 -0.26 -13.30
CA ALA A 131 -13.50 1.04 -12.82
C ALA A 131 -12.56 0.91 -11.60
N ASN A 132 -12.84 -0.01 -10.67
CA ASN A 132 -11.95 -0.28 -9.54
C ASN A 132 -10.63 -0.93 -9.98
N VAL A 133 -10.66 -1.83 -10.97
CA VAL A 133 -9.44 -2.40 -11.56
C VAL A 133 -8.61 -1.30 -12.22
N ALA A 134 -9.26 -0.39 -12.94
CA ALA A 134 -8.61 0.69 -13.66
C ALA A 134 -7.94 1.72 -12.74
N LEU A 135 -8.43 1.92 -11.51
CA LEU A 135 -7.71 2.68 -10.47
C LEU A 135 -6.29 2.14 -10.27
N LYS A 136 -6.14 0.81 -10.26
CA LYS A 136 -4.84 0.16 -10.06
C LYS A 136 -3.93 0.26 -11.28
N PHE A 137 -4.50 0.24 -12.49
CA PHE A 137 -3.74 0.46 -13.73
C PHE A 137 -3.06 1.82 -13.68
N ASN A 138 -3.85 2.87 -13.42
CA ASN A 138 -3.35 4.24 -13.42
C ASN A 138 -2.23 4.44 -12.39
N LEU A 139 -2.42 3.98 -11.15
CA LEU A 139 -1.41 4.12 -10.08
C LEU A 139 -0.11 3.37 -10.38
N ARG A 140 -0.18 2.15 -10.95
CA ARG A 140 1.02 1.38 -11.31
C ARG A 140 1.84 2.08 -12.37
N LEU A 141 1.18 2.75 -13.29
CA LEU A 141 1.79 3.48 -14.40
C LEU A 141 2.17 4.93 -14.03
N GLY A 142 2.11 5.31 -12.74
CA GLY A 142 2.54 6.62 -12.26
C GLY A 142 1.46 7.70 -12.23
N GLY A 143 0.22 7.40 -12.60
CA GLY A 143 -0.89 8.35 -12.59
C GLY A 143 -1.43 8.67 -11.19
N ILE A 144 -2.29 9.67 -11.10
CA ILE A 144 -2.93 10.14 -9.86
C ILE A 144 -4.44 10.04 -10.03
N ASN A 145 -5.08 9.19 -9.23
CA ASN A 145 -6.52 8.95 -9.36
C ASN A 145 -7.35 10.11 -8.81
N GLN A 146 -7.09 10.48 -7.56
CA GLN A 146 -7.78 11.55 -6.86
C GLN A 146 -6.80 12.39 -6.05
N THR A 147 -7.20 13.64 -5.79
CA THR A 147 -6.53 14.57 -4.89
C THR A 147 -7.58 15.15 -3.95
N VAL A 148 -7.15 15.61 -2.78
CA VAL A 148 -7.96 16.43 -1.87
C VAL A 148 -7.58 17.88 -2.13
N GLU A 149 -8.52 18.81 -2.00
CA GLU A 149 -8.23 20.24 -2.15
C GLU A 149 -7.09 20.64 -1.21
N ASN A 150 -6.00 21.20 -1.74
CA ASN A 150 -4.75 21.36 -1.00
C ASN A 150 -4.88 22.17 0.30
N LYS A 151 -5.82 23.13 0.37
CA LYS A 151 -6.10 23.88 1.60
C LYS A 151 -6.49 22.97 2.79
N ASN A 152 -7.02 21.78 2.51
CA ASN A 152 -7.39 20.77 3.50
C ASN A 152 -6.20 19.87 3.90
N LEU A 153 -5.02 20.05 3.29
CA LEU A 153 -3.80 19.29 3.59
C LEU A 153 -2.71 20.13 4.29
N GLY A 154 -3.02 21.39 4.64
CA GLY A 154 -2.18 22.24 5.49
C GLY A 154 -0.70 22.31 5.06
N ILE A 155 0.19 21.79 5.91
CA ILE A 155 1.65 21.78 5.71
C ILE A 155 2.11 21.03 4.43
N VAL A 156 1.25 20.20 3.84
CA VAL A 156 1.57 19.44 2.62
C VAL A 156 1.50 20.33 1.39
N ASP A 157 0.60 21.33 1.33
CA ASP A 157 0.43 22.19 0.14
C ASP A 157 1.67 23.02 -0.20
N GLN A 158 2.51 23.27 0.81
CA GLN A 158 3.80 23.95 0.64
C GLN A 158 4.80 23.14 -0.19
N ASN A 159 4.50 21.88 -0.50
CA ASN A 159 5.35 20.95 -1.24
C ASN A 159 6.76 20.81 -0.62
N LYS A 160 6.81 20.84 0.72
CA LYS A 160 8.01 20.78 1.55
C LYS A 160 7.93 19.69 2.63
N THR A 161 6.83 18.95 2.66
CA THR A 161 6.56 17.91 3.64
C THR A 161 6.46 16.57 2.94
N MET A 162 7.38 15.66 3.26
CA MET A 162 7.30 14.26 2.84
C MET A 162 6.47 13.49 3.86
N ILE A 163 5.52 12.70 3.37
CA ILE A 163 4.74 11.79 4.20
C ILE A 163 5.31 10.39 4.03
N VAL A 164 5.52 9.68 5.12
CA VAL A 164 6.12 8.35 5.14
C VAL A 164 5.19 7.39 5.88
N GLY A 165 4.98 6.20 5.30
CA GLY A 165 4.32 5.09 5.97
C GLY A 165 5.33 3.98 6.26
N ILE A 166 5.28 3.43 7.47
CA ILE A 166 6.15 2.33 7.89
C ILE A 166 5.30 1.25 8.55
N ASP A 167 5.50 -0.01 8.16
CA ASP A 167 4.89 -1.17 8.79
C ASP A 167 5.93 -2.29 8.96
N VAL A 168 5.71 -3.12 9.98
CA VAL A 168 6.42 -4.39 10.19
C VAL A 168 5.40 -5.48 10.37
N THR A 169 5.53 -6.53 9.57
CA THR A 169 4.70 -7.72 9.67
C THR A 169 5.52 -8.94 10.09
N HIS A 170 5.02 -9.66 11.09
CA HIS A 170 5.65 -10.86 11.63
C HIS A 170 5.08 -12.17 11.06
N PRO A 171 5.86 -13.27 11.12
CA PRO A 171 5.35 -14.62 10.88
C PRO A 171 4.13 -14.94 11.72
N SER A 172 3.13 -15.56 11.08
CA SER A 172 1.91 -16.00 11.76
C SER A 172 2.14 -17.38 12.40
N PRO A 173 1.34 -17.80 13.39
CA PRO A 173 1.34 -19.19 13.84
C PRO A 173 1.18 -20.13 12.64
N GLY A 174 2.06 -21.13 12.54
CA GLY A 174 2.09 -22.06 11.40
C GLY A 174 3.05 -21.67 10.26
N SER A 175 3.69 -20.50 10.30
CA SER A 175 4.83 -20.19 9.43
C SER A 175 6.09 -20.97 9.87
N SER A 176 7.04 -21.12 8.94
CA SER A 176 8.32 -21.76 9.20
C SER A 176 9.06 -21.11 10.38
N SER A 177 9.83 -21.92 11.12
CA SER A 177 10.63 -21.45 12.27
C SER A 177 11.71 -20.43 11.88
N ASN A 178 12.16 -20.45 10.62
CA ASN A 178 13.09 -19.48 10.05
C ASN A 178 12.40 -18.34 9.27
N ALA A 179 11.07 -18.24 9.29
CA ALA A 179 10.36 -17.16 8.60
C ALA A 179 10.76 -15.79 9.20
N PRO A 180 11.18 -14.81 8.38
CA PRO A 180 11.64 -13.53 8.89
C PRO A 180 10.47 -12.60 9.23
N SER A 181 10.76 -11.51 9.95
CA SER A 181 9.89 -10.33 9.90
C SER A 181 10.17 -9.58 8.61
N VAL A 182 9.14 -8.90 8.10
CA VAL A 182 9.26 -8.07 6.90
C VAL A 182 8.82 -6.67 7.24
N SER A 183 9.61 -5.69 6.82
CA SER A 183 9.30 -4.28 6.99
C SER A 183 9.20 -3.58 5.64
N ALA A 184 8.34 -2.56 5.58
CA ALA A 184 8.14 -1.75 4.39
C ALA A 184 8.14 -0.27 4.76
N MET A 185 8.73 0.54 3.88
CA MET A 185 8.62 2.00 3.92
C MET A 185 8.08 2.48 2.58
N VAL A 186 7.00 3.24 2.64
CA VAL A 186 6.44 4.01 1.52
C VAL A 186 6.62 5.48 1.79
N ALA A 187 6.82 6.28 0.76
CA ALA A 187 6.87 7.73 0.92
C ALA A 187 6.20 8.45 -0.24
N SER A 188 5.54 9.56 0.05
CA SER A 188 5.06 10.48 -0.97
C SER A 188 6.24 11.11 -1.69
N ILE A 189 6.06 11.41 -2.97
CA ILE A 189 7.08 12.08 -3.79
C ILE A 189 6.77 13.57 -4.00
N ASP A 190 5.55 14.01 -3.69
CA ASP A 190 5.06 15.36 -3.91
C ASP A 190 3.87 15.68 -2.98
N LYS A 191 3.32 16.89 -3.10
CA LYS A 191 2.13 17.35 -2.37
C LYS A 191 0.80 16.79 -2.86
N PHE A 192 0.74 16.17 -4.04
CA PHE A 192 -0.50 15.60 -4.56
C PHE A 192 -0.84 14.28 -3.88
N LEU A 193 0.16 13.64 -3.25
CA LEU A 193 0.00 12.40 -2.49
C LEU A 193 -0.61 11.27 -3.33
N GLY A 194 -0.35 11.28 -4.64
CA GLY A 194 -0.87 10.30 -5.58
C GLY A 194 0.01 9.06 -5.73
N GLN A 195 1.34 9.24 -5.61
CA GLN A 195 2.34 8.20 -5.84
C GLN A 195 3.13 7.89 -4.57
N TRP A 196 3.25 6.60 -4.26
CA TRP A 196 3.86 6.10 -3.02
C TRP A 196 4.82 4.94 -3.31
N PRO A 197 6.00 5.16 -3.90
CA PRO A 197 6.97 4.09 -4.10
C PRO A 197 7.34 3.41 -2.77
N ALA A 198 7.44 2.07 -2.78
CA ALA A 198 7.82 1.28 -1.60
C ALA A 198 9.27 0.80 -1.65
N THR A 199 9.86 0.56 -0.48
CA THR A 199 11.05 -0.27 -0.30
C THR A 199 10.79 -1.30 0.79
N LEU A 200 11.39 -2.49 0.66
CA LEU A 200 11.15 -3.66 1.50
C LEU A 200 12.46 -4.08 2.18
N ARG A 201 12.38 -4.58 3.40
CA ARG A 201 13.49 -5.23 4.11
C ARG A 201 13.02 -6.52 4.79
N ILE A 202 13.96 -7.44 4.91
CA ILE A 202 13.85 -8.63 5.76
C ILE A 202 14.67 -8.35 7.00
N GLN A 203 14.13 -8.74 8.16
CA GLN A 203 14.81 -8.64 9.44
C GLN A 203 14.54 -9.87 10.29
N ARG A 204 15.24 -9.98 11.42
CA ARG A 204 15.09 -11.13 12.32
C ARG A 204 13.63 -11.34 12.71
N ALA A 205 13.22 -12.60 12.78
CA ALA A 205 11.85 -12.99 13.12
C ALA A 205 11.38 -12.34 14.43
N ARG A 206 10.16 -11.78 14.43
CA ARG A 206 9.48 -11.13 15.58
C ARG A 206 10.23 -9.93 16.16
N GLN A 207 11.19 -9.39 15.42
CA GLN A 207 11.81 -8.11 15.74
C GLN A 207 10.91 -6.97 15.26
N GLU A 208 10.60 -6.06 16.17
CA GLU A 208 9.60 -5.00 16.01
C GLU A 208 10.20 -3.70 15.49
N ASN A 209 11.45 -3.40 15.87
CA ASN A 209 12.21 -2.28 15.32
C ASN A 209 12.60 -2.57 13.87
N VAL A 210 12.44 -1.58 12.98
CA VAL A 210 12.85 -1.71 11.58
C VAL A 210 14.38 -1.63 11.46
N ASP A 211 14.98 -2.64 10.82
CA ASP A 211 16.39 -2.61 10.42
C ASP A 211 16.57 -1.77 9.14
N ASP A 212 17.75 -1.18 8.95
CA ASP A 212 18.12 -0.40 7.77
C ASP A 212 17.24 0.83 7.46
N LEU A 213 16.56 1.40 8.46
CA LEU A 213 15.76 2.63 8.27
C LEU A 213 16.57 3.77 7.66
N THR A 214 17.87 3.85 7.96
CA THR A 214 18.78 4.82 7.36
C THR A 214 18.79 4.69 5.83
N GLU A 215 19.01 3.49 5.29
CA GLU A 215 19.06 3.28 3.83
C GLU A 215 17.68 3.33 3.18
N MET A 216 16.64 2.87 3.88
CA MET A 216 15.26 3.00 3.39
C MET A 216 14.90 4.47 3.19
N LEU A 217 15.12 5.33 4.20
CA LEU A 217 14.80 6.76 4.10
C LEU A 217 15.68 7.47 3.06
N LYS A 218 16.98 7.15 2.98
CA LYS A 218 17.85 7.69 1.91
C LYS A 218 17.29 7.44 0.52
N SER A 219 16.80 6.22 0.28
CA SER A 219 16.17 5.89 -1.00
C SER A 219 14.92 6.74 -1.28
N ARG A 220 14.10 7.04 -0.25
CA ARG A 220 12.89 7.86 -0.39
C ARG A 220 13.23 9.34 -0.61
N LEU A 221 14.22 9.87 0.11
CA LEU A 221 14.76 11.23 -0.08
C LEU A 221 15.32 11.42 -1.50
N ASN A 222 15.96 10.40 -2.07
CA ASN A 222 16.40 10.45 -3.46
C ASN A 222 15.20 10.50 -4.45
N LEU A 223 14.12 9.74 -4.19
CA LEU A 223 12.92 9.78 -5.03
C LEU A 223 12.16 11.10 -4.94
N TRP A 224 12.18 11.76 -3.79
CA TRP A 224 11.67 13.13 -3.67
C TRP A 224 12.36 14.08 -4.65
N LYS A 225 13.69 14.05 -4.74
CA LYS A 225 14.41 14.87 -5.73
C LYS A 225 14.17 14.44 -7.17
N THR A 226 14.26 13.13 -7.43
CA THR A 226 14.32 12.60 -8.79
C THR A 226 12.94 12.40 -9.43
N LYS A 227 11.98 11.83 -8.70
CA LYS A 227 10.61 11.62 -9.18
C LYS A 227 9.66 12.75 -8.82
N GLY A 228 9.86 13.37 -7.66
CA GLY A 228 9.11 14.56 -7.28
C GLY A 228 9.64 15.85 -7.90
N GLU A 229 10.78 15.78 -8.61
CA GLU A 229 11.42 16.91 -9.30
C GLU A 229 11.78 18.09 -8.36
N HIS A 230 12.02 17.79 -7.08
CA HIS A 230 12.39 18.80 -6.09
C HIS A 230 13.88 19.14 -6.13
N THR A 231 14.18 20.44 -6.12
CA THR A 231 15.57 20.95 -6.00
C THR A 231 16.14 20.70 -4.59
N ALA A 232 15.31 20.88 -3.56
CA ALA A 232 15.66 20.68 -2.15
C ALA A 232 15.05 19.40 -1.57
N LEU A 233 15.67 18.88 -0.52
CA LEU A 233 15.09 17.81 0.31
C LEU A 233 13.91 18.38 1.13
N PRO A 234 12.96 17.54 1.61
CA PRO A 234 11.81 18.02 2.36
C PRO A 234 12.25 18.70 3.67
N GLU A 235 11.57 19.77 4.07
CA GLU A 235 11.83 20.44 5.36
C GLU A 235 11.20 19.68 6.52
N ASN A 236 10.16 18.89 6.23
CA ASN A 236 9.37 18.15 7.20
C ASN A 236 9.20 16.70 6.75
N ILE A 237 9.28 15.76 7.69
CA ILE A 237 8.98 14.34 7.47
C ILE A 237 7.92 13.89 8.48
N LEU A 238 6.71 13.66 7.99
CA LEU A 238 5.58 13.16 8.79
C LEU A 238 5.43 11.66 8.60
N ILE A 239 5.61 10.89 9.66
CA ILE A 239 5.67 9.44 9.64
C ILE A 239 4.42 8.85 10.29
N TYR A 240 3.74 7.95 9.58
CA TYR A 240 2.71 7.06 10.11
C TYR A 240 3.28 5.66 10.27
N ARG A 241 3.42 5.20 11.51
CA ARG A 241 3.99 3.89 11.87
C ARG A 241 2.90 2.94 12.35
N ASP A 242 2.60 1.91 11.57
CA ASP A 242 1.69 0.82 11.96
C ASP A 242 2.48 -0.36 12.50
N GLY A 243 1.85 -1.26 13.26
CA GLY A 243 2.45 -2.51 13.70
C GLY A 243 3.17 -2.45 15.04
N VAL A 244 3.06 -1.36 15.80
CA VAL A 244 3.62 -1.27 17.17
C VAL A 244 2.54 -1.12 18.23
N SER A 245 2.76 -1.75 19.38
CA SER A 245 1.94 -1.60 20.58
C SER A 245 2.47 -0.47 21.48
N GLU A 246 1.65 -0.03 22.44
CA GLU A 246 2.00 1.06 23.37
C GLU A 246 3.33 0.84 24.10
N GLY A 247 3.59 -0.39 24.56
CA GLY A 247 4.83 -0.74 25.25
C GLY A 247 6.09 -0.70 24.36
N GLN A 248 5.95 -0.41 23.07
CA GLN A 248 7.04 -0.32 22.10
C GLN A 248 7.27 1.13 21.61
N TYR A 249 6.56 2.13 22.14
CA TYR A 249 6.73 3.52 21.71
C TYR A 249 8.16 4.03 21.95
N ASP A 250 8.75 3.66 23.09
CA ASP A 250 10.16 4.00 23.39
C ASP A 250 11.13 3.38 22.40
N MET A 251 10.84 2.19 21.86
CA MET A 251 11.68 1.59 20.81
C MET A 251 11.66 2.47 19.55
N VAL A 252 10.51 3.00 19.15
CA VAL A 252 10.40 3.90 18.00
C VAL A 252 11.23 5.17 18.23
N LEU A 253 11.18 5.75 19.43
CA LEU A 253 11.91 6.98 19.76
C LEU A 253 13.42 6.77 19.95
N LEU A 254 13.82 5.68 20.60
CA LEU A 254 15.20 5.45 21.01
C LEU A 254 16.01 4.64 19.98
N GLN A 255 15.35 3.93 19.06
CA GLN A 255 16.01 3.07 18.06
C GLN A 255 15.67 3.45 16.62
N GLU A 256 14.40 3.72 16.29
CA GLU A 256 14.00 4.03 14.90
C GLU A 256 14.32 5.49 14.52
N LEU A 257 13.90 6.46 15.34
CA LEU A 257 14.14 7.90 15.09
C LEU A 257 15.63 8.25 14.89
N PRO A 258 16.60 7.73 15.68
CA PRO A 258 18.02 7.99 15.44
C PRO A 258 18.52 7.49 14.08
N GLN A 259 17.99 6.36 13.59
CA GLN A 259 18.35 5.84 12.25
C GLN A 259 17.81 6.74 11.13
N LEU A 260 16.59 7.27 11.30
CA LEU A 260 16.00 8.24 10.37
C LEU A 260 16.80 9.55 10.37
N ARG A 261 17.21 10.06 11.53
CA ARG A 261 18.09 11.24 11.63
C ARG A 261 19.43 11.02 10.96
N ARG A 262 20.03 9.83 11.13
CA ARG A 262 21.29 9.47 10.46
C ARG A 262 21.18 9.51 8.94
N ALA A 263 20.04 9.14 8.35
CA ALA A 263 19.82 9.31 6.91
C ALA A 263 19.88 10.78 6.50
N CYS A 264 19.27 11.65 7.29
CA CYS A 264 19.25 13.08 7.05
C CYS A 264 20.64 13.72 7.22
N GLU A 265 21.38 13.34 8.25
CA GLU A 265 22.78 13.79 8.46
C GLU A 265 23.67 13.47 7.25
N GLN A 266 23.44 12.33 6.59
CA GLN A 266 24.21 11.91 5.41
C GLN A 266 23.78 12.57 4.11
N MET A 267 22.54 13.07 4.01
CA MET A 267 21.96 13.56 2.75
C MET A 267 21.68 15.05 2.71
N TYR A 268 21.43 15.69 3.85
CA TYR A 268 21.08 17.10 3.91
C TYR A 268 22.32 17.99 3.82
N PRO A 269 22.27 19.10 3.07
CA PRO A 269 23.34 20.08 3.08
C PRO A 269 23.60 20.64 4.49
N ALA A 270 24.86 21.00 4.78
CA ALA A 270 25.25 21.57 6.07
C ALA A 270 24.46 22.84 6.47
N VAL A 271 23.95 23.59 5.49
CA VAL A 271 23.13 24.79 5.73
C VAL A 271 21.76 24.43 6.30
N ASP A 272 21.19 23.30 5.89
CA ASP A 272 19.87 22.86 6.33
C ASP A 272 19.96 22.13 7.67
N THR A 273 21.00 21.32 7.89
CA THR A 273 21.25 20.70 9.20
C THR A 273 21.52 21.73 10.30
N LYS A 274 22.20 22.85 9.98
CA LYS A 274 22.34 24.00 10.90
C LYS A 274 21.01 24.65 11.29
N LYS A 275 19.96 24.49 10.48
CA LYS A 275 18.60 24.95 10.77
C LYS A 275 17.74 23.87 11.43
N SER A 276 18.36 22.77 11.87
CA SER A 276 17.68 21.60 12.43
C SER A 276 16.67 20.98 11.46
N LEU A 277 16.99 20.96 10.16
CA LEU A 277 16.17 20.28 9.15
C LEU A 277 16.69 18.87 8.82
N PRO A 278 15.79 17.93 8.49
CA PRO A 278 14.33 18.08 8.52
C PRO A 278 13.76 17.92 9.94
N ARG A 279 12.55 18.45 10.14
CA ARG A 279 11.75 18.24 11.35
C ARG A 279 10.94 16.96 11.22
N PHE A 280 10.82 16.19 12.31
CA PHE A 280 10.07 14.94 12.33
C PHE A 280 8.81 15.02 13.19
N THR A 281 7.74 14.40 12.70
CA THR A 281 6.60 14.01 13.54
C THR A 281 6.32 12.52 13.29
N ILE A 282 6.16 11.75 14.36
CA ILE A 282 5.87 10.31 14.29
C ILE A 282 4.51 10.05 14.95
N ILE A 283 3.60 9.50 14.16
CA ILE A 283 2.25 9.11 14.57
C ILE A 283 2.15 7.58 14.48
N ILE A 284 1.92 6.95 15.63
CA ILE A 284 1.65 5.51 15.69
C ILE A 284 0.19 5.25 15.31
N CYS A 285 -0.04 4.25 14.45
CA CYS A 285 -1.37 3.82 14.02
C CYS A 285 -1.78 2.52 14.71
N GLY A 286 -2.69 2.60 15.68
CA GLY A 286 -3.29 1.45 16.35
C GLY A 286 -4.61 1.04 15.70
N LYS A 287 -4.60 0.04 14.80
CA LYS A 287 -5.84 -0.49 14.18
C LYS A 287 -6.45 -1.70 14.88
N ARG A 288 -5.69 -2.34 15.79
CA ARG A 288 -6.08 -3.59 16.48
C ARG A 288 -6.32 -3.36 17.96
N HIS A 289 -7.48 -2.79 18.29
CA HIS A 289 -7.93 -2.59 19.67
C HIS A 289 -9.42 -2.92 19.87
N LYS A 290 -9.86 -2.93 21.12
CA LYS A 290 -11.23 -3.28 21.53
C LYS A 290 -12.18 -2.08 21.61
N THR A 291 -11.67 -0.85 21.60
CA THR A 291 -12.46 0.39 21.67
C THR A 291 -13.44 0.53 20.50
N ARG A 292 -14.70 0.86 20.80
CA ARG A 292 -15.78 1.14 19.83
C ARG A 292 -16.52 2.40 20.28
N PHE A 293 -17.02 3.17 19.33
CA PHE A 293 -17.85 4.34 19.60
C PHE A 293 -19.23 4.14 19.01
N TYR A 294 -20.23 4.63 19.74
CA TYR A 294 -21.63 4.54 19.36
C TYR A 294 -22.23 5.95 19.37
N PRO A 295 -23.03 6.33 18.37
CA PRO A 295 -23.74 7.60 18.38
C PRO A 295 -24.73 7.63 19.54
N THR A 296 -24.83 8.77 20.23
CA THR A 296 -25.78 8.96 21.35
C THR A 296 -27.18 9.34 20.86
N THR A 297 -27.30 9.80 19.61
CA THR A 297 -28.57 10.16 18.99
C THR A 297 -28.66 9.60 17.57
N GLU A 298 -29.88 9.32 17.09
CA GLU A 298 -30.10 8.84 15.71
C GLU A 298 -29.60 9.82 14.65
N LYS A 299 -29.58 11.12 14.96
CA LYS A 299 -29.09 12.15 14.02
C LYS A 299 -27.60 12.02 13.74
N ASP A 300 -26.84 11.40 14.64
CA ASP A 300 -25.40 11.19 14.52
C ASP A 300 -25.03 9.81 13.99
N CYS A 301 -26.04 9.00 13.66
CA CYS A 301 -25.87 7.72 12.99
C CYS A 301 -25.58 7.91 11.49
N ASP A 302 -24.70 7.07 10.95
CA ASP A 302 -24.69 6.77 9.54
C ASP A 302 -25.78 5.73 9.19
N ARG A 303 -25.86 5.34 7.91
CA ARG A 303 -26.86 4.39 7.42
C ARG A 303 -26.76 2.98 8.03
N SER A 304 -25.63 2.67 8.67
CA SER A 304 -25.37 1.36 9.29
C SER A 304 -25.53 1.38 10.81
N GLY A 305 -25.92 2.53 11.40
CA GLY A 305 -26.03 2.71 12.84
C GLY A 305 -24.69 2.97 13.55
N ASN A 306 -23.61 3.22 12.80
CA ASN A 306 -22.32 3.66 13.34
C ASN A 306 -22.27 5.18 13.46
N THR A 307 -21.25 5.73 14.12
CA THR A 307 -21.03 7.18 14.09
C THR A 307 -20.74 7.65 12.65
N LYS A 308 -20.96 8.93 12.36
CA LYS A 308 -20.62 9.50 11.04
C LYS A 308 -19.11 9.41 10.76
N PRO A 309 -18.70 9.19 9.49
CA PRO A 309 -17.31 9.31 9.07
C PRO A 309 -16.75 10.69 9.46
N GLY A 310 -15.52 10.71 9.97
CA GLY A 310 -14.88 11.90 10.53
C GLY A 310 -15.13 12.12 12.02
N THR A 311 -15.79 11.17 12.71
CA THR A 311 -15.88 11.21 14.18
C THR A 311 -14.48 11.08 14.78
N ILE A 312 -14.10 12.06 15.58
CA ILE A 312 -12.87 12.10 16.36
C ILE A 312 -13.22 12.01 17.84
N VAL A 313 -12.44 11.25 18.59
CA VAL A 313 -12.49 11.20 20.06
C VAL A 313 -11.08 11.40 20.60
N ASP A 314 -10.82 12.61 21.06
CA ASP A 314 -9.55 13.10 21.62
C ASP A 314 -9.62 13.31 23.15
N ARG A 315 -10.80 13.08 23.77
CA ARG A 315 -11.07 13.36 25.19
C ARG A 315 -11.79 12.21 25.88
N GLY A 316 -11.59 12.14 27.20
CA GLY A 316 -12.32 11.27 28.12
C GLY A 316 -11.82 9.82 28.15
N VAL A 317 -11.55 9.22 26.98
CA VAL A 317 -11.05 7.83 26.85
C VAL A 317 -9.61 7.74 26.33
N THR A 318 -9.04 8.87 25.94
CA THR A 318 -7.63 9.05 25.56
C THR A 318 -6.75 9.21 26.80
N GLU A 319 -5.44 9.03 26.65
CA GLU A 319 -4.51 9.11 27.77
C GLU A 319 -4.25 10.57 28.15
N ALA A 320 -4.36 10.91 29.44
CA ALA A 320 -4.40 12.30 29.90
C ALA A 320 -3.11 13.09 29.64
N ARG A 321 -1.97 12.39 29.53
CA ARG A 321 -0.64 12.99 29.34
C ARG A 321 -0.09 12.82 27.93
N ASN A 322 -0.66 11.92 27.14
CA ASN A 322 -0.19 11.66 25.79
C ASN A 322 -0.99 12.48 24.79
N TRP A 323 -0.41 12.70 23.62
CA TRP A 323 -1.13 13.28 22.51
C TRP A 323 -1.66 12.15 21.64
N ASP A 324 -2.92 11.78 21.83
CA ASP A 324 -3.57 10.72 21.08
C ASP A 324 -5.04 11.03 20.78
N PHE A 325 -5.56 10.41 19.73
CA PHE A 325 -6.96 10.53 19.35
C PHE A 325 -7.42 9.27 18.62
N PHE A 326 -8.72 8.98 18.70
CA PHE A 326 -9.35 7.99 17.83
C PHE A 326 -10.04 8.68 16.67
N LEU A 327 -9.93 8.11 15.47
CA LEU A 327 -10.59 8.62 14.28
C LEU A 327 -11.32 7.49 13.54
N GLN A 328 -12.64 7.67 13.38
CA GLN A 328 -13.45 6.86 12.48
C GLN A 328 -13.59 7.57 11.13
N ALA A 329 -12.59 7.46 10.26
CA ALA A 329 -12.57 8.16 8.98
C ALA A 329 -13.53 7.61 7.90
N HIS A 330 -14.12 6.44 8.11
CA HIS A 330 -14.86 5.71 7.09
C HIS A 330 -16.28 5.36 7.54
N ALA A 331 -17.16 5.13 6.57
CA ALA A 331 -18.46 4.50 6.81
C ALA A 331 -18.26 2.98 6.83
N ALA A 332 -18.70 2.31 7.90
CA ALA A 332 -18.64 0.85 7.95
C ALA A 332 -19.68 0.26 7.00
N LEU A 333 -19.23 -0.60 6.08
CA LEU A 333 -20.13 -1.26 5.14
C LEU A 333 -20.97 -2.36 5.82
N GLN A 334 -20.44 -2.94 6.90
CA GLN A 334 -21.07 -4.00 7.67
C GLN A 334 -20.51 -4.03 9.09
N GLY A 335 -21.38 -4.29 10.06
CA GLY A 335 -21.02 -4.43 11.47
C GLY A 335 -20.66 -3.10 12.14
N THR A 336 -20.01 -3.20 13.31
CA THR A 336 -19.55 -2.02 14.06
C THR A 336 -18.22 -1.52 13.54
N ALA A 337 -18.15 -0.24 13.23
CA ALA A 337 -16.95 0.46 12.79
C ALA A 337 -15.84 0.33 13.85
N ARG A 338 -14.61 0.18 13.36
CA ARG A 338 -13.41 0.23 14.19
C ARG A 338 -12.70 1.54 13.90
N PRO A 339 -12.70 2.52 14.81
CA PRO A 339 -11.86 3.70 14.65
C PRO A 339 -10.40 3.27 14.71
N CYS A 340 -9.51 4.01 14.06
CA CYS A 340 -8.08 3.85 14.26
C CYS A 340 -7.64 4.76 15.40
N HIS A 341 -6.80 4.26 16.30
CA HIS A 341 -6.13 5.04 17.34
C HIS A 341 -4.85 5.64 16.75
N TYR A 342 -4.63 6.93 16.95
CA TYR A 342 -3.43 7.63 16.51
C TYR A 342 -2.74 8.22 17.73
N SER A 343 -1.47 7.87 17.96
CA SER A 343 -0.67 8.41 19.07
C SER A 343 0.54 9.15 18.52
N ILE A 344 0.65 10.45 18.81
CA ILE A 344 1.78 11.28 18.42
C ILE A 344 2.88 11.10 19.46
N VAL A 345 3.90 10.30 19.12
CA VAL A 345 5.01 9.97 20.03
C VAL A 345 6.20 10.93 19.88
N HIS A 346 6.29 11.65 18.76
CA HIS A 346 7.29 12.67 18.51
C HIS A 346 6.70 13.78 17.64
N ASP A 347 6.99 15.04 17.95
CA ASP A 347 6.57 16.18 17.13
C ASP A 347 7.56 17.34 17.20
N GLU A 348 8.15 17.66 16.06
CA GLU A 348 8.95 18.86 15.80
C GLU A 348 8.30 19.76 14.73
N ILE A 349 7.25 19.29 14.06
CA ILE A 349 6.62 20.00 12.94
C ILE A 349 5.50 20.90 13.45
N PHE A 350 4.46 20.30 14.04
CA PHE A 350 3.19 20.99 14.28
C PHE A 350 3.31 22.01 15.40
N ARG A 351 3.92 21.63 16.53
CA ARG A 351 4.20 22.56 17.64
C ARG A 351 5.06 23.74 17.21
N GLN A 352 6.01 23.54 16.31
CA GLN A 352 6.87 24.63 15.84
C GLN A 352 6.15 25.56 14.85
N ILE A 353 5.47 24.99 13.85
CA ILE A 353 4.77 25.76 12.81
C ILE A 353 3.62 26.57 13.41
N TYR A 354 2.88 25.96 14.34
CA TYR A 354 1.65 26.53 14.90
C TYR A 354 1.85 27.15 16.29
N ALA A 355 3.09 27.34 16.74
CA ALA A 355 3.40 27.96 18.03
C ALA A 355 2.78 29.36 18.23
N LYS A 356 2.69 30.14 17.15
CA LYS A 356 2.26 31.55 17.20
C LYS A 356 0.80 31.75 16.79
N SER A 357 0.26 30.88 15.94
CA SER A 357 -1.07 31.03 15.37
C SER A 357 -1.58 29.68 14.91
N ILE A 358 -2.80 29.36 15.34
CA ILE A 358 -3.57 28.22 14.84
C ILE A 358 -4.42 28.73 13.66
N PRO A 359 -4.37 28.10 12.49
CA PRO A 359 -5.18 28.54 11.35
C PRO A 359 -6.68 28.31 11.64
N PRO A 360 -7.56 29.30 11.40
CA PRO A 360 -9.00 29.07 11.47
C PRO A 360 -9.44 27.97 10.48
N PRO A 361 -10.47 27.17 10.79
CA PRO A 361 -11.35 27.25 11.96
C PRO A 361 -10.82 26.48 13.20
N PHE A 362 -9.58 25.99 13.17
CA PHE A 362 -9.01 25.16 14.23
C PHE A 362 -8.76 25.98 15.50
N GLN A 363 -8.98 25.35 16.65
CA GLN A 363 -8.77 25.94 17.98
C GLN A 363 -7.45 25.46 18.58
N THR A 364 -7.07 24.23 18.28
CA THR A 364 -5.86 23.60 18.82
C THR A 364 -4.96 23.03 17.72
N ILE A 365 -3.72 22.73 18.08
CA ILE A 365 -2.79 22.00 17.21
C ILE A 365 -3.29 20.56 16.96
N ALA A 366 -4.00 19.96 17.92
CA ALA A 366 -4.58 18.63 17.76
C ALA A 366 -5.59 18.61 16.60
N ASP A 367 -6.50 19.60 16.56
CA ASP A 367 -7.51 19.73 15.49
C ASP A 367 -6.84 19.76 14.09
N VAL A 368 -5.68 20.40 13.96
CA VAL A 368 -4.92 20.48 12.69
C VAL A 368 -4.38 19.10 12.28
N VAL A 369 -3.83 18.33 13.23
CA VAL A 369 -3.28 17.00 12.96
C VAL A 369 -4.39 15.99 12.67
N GLU A 370 -5.50 16.09 13.41
CA GLU A 370 -6.69 15.28 13.24
C GLU A 370 -7.33 15.51 11.86
N ASP A 371 -7.54 16.76 11.47
CA ASP A 371 -8.08 17.14 10.17
C ASP A 371 -7.17 16.68 9.03
N LEU A 372 -5.85 16.92 9.13
CA LEU A 372 -4.89 16.43 8.14
C LEU A 372 -4.95 14.90 7.99
N THR A 373 -4.96 14.17 9.11
CA THR A 373 -5.03 12.70 9.12
C THR A 373 -6.34 12.21 8.49
N HIS A 374 -7.46 12.85 8.82
CA HIS A 374 -8.77 12.54 8.27
C HIS A 374 -8.85 12.81 6.76
N ASN A 375 -8.37 13.96 6.31
CA ASN A 375 -8.35 14.32 4.89
C ASN A 375 -7.49 13.36 4.08
N MET A 376 -6.35 12.92 4.63
CA MET A 376 -5.55 11.89 3.97
C MET A 376 -6.29 10.56 3.82
N CYS A 377 -7.24 10.18 4.70
CA CYS A 377 -8.03 8.95 4.52
C CYS A 377 -8.85 8.89 3.22
N TYR A 378 -9.05 10.01 2.52
CA TYR A 378 -9.70 10.06 1.21
C TYR A 378 -8.73 9.82 0.03
N LEU A 379 -7.42 9.79 0.28
CA LEU A 379 -6.35 9.66 -0.71
C LEU A 379 -5.89 8.23 -0.95
N PHE A 380 -6.65 7.24 -0.48
CA PHE A 380 -6.37 5.85 -0.81
C PHE A 380 -6.73 5.55 -2.27
N GLY A 381 -5.74 5.64 -3.15
CA GLY A 381 -5.91 5.72 -4.60
C GLY A 381 -6.60 4.50 -5.22
N ARG A 382 -6.64 3.34 -4.58
CA ARG A 382 -7.35 2.15 -5.10
C ARG A 382 -8.82 2.05 -4.70
N ALA A 383 -9.37 3.07 -4.04
CA ALA A 383 -10.78 3.14 -3.68
C ALA A 383 -11.35 4.56 -3.88
N THR A 384 -12.66 4.65 -4.08
CA THR A 384 -13.40 5.92 -4.19
C THR A 384 -14.18 6.25 -2.91
N LYS A 385 -13.68 5.79 -1.77
CA LYS A 385 -14.26 5.98 -0.43
C LYS A 385 -13.12 6.16 0.56
N ALA A 386 -13.37 6.91 1.63
CA ALA A 386 -12.44 7.00 2.74
C ALA A 386 -12.17 5.62 3.36
N VAL A 387 -10.94 5.40 3.80
CA VAL A 387 -10.48 4.16 4.44
C VAL A 387 -10.35 4.33 5.95
N SER A 388 -10.32 3.21 6.68
CA SER A 388 -10.26 3.19 8.15
C SER A 388 -8.89 3.55 8.72
N LEU A 389 -7.84 3.37 7.94
CA LEU A 389 -6.45 3.60 8.30
C LEU A 389 -5.87 4.63 7.33
N CYS A 390 -5.12 5.61 7.85
CA CYS A 390 -4.50 6.65 7.03
C CYS A 390 -3.64 6.01 5.90
N PRO A 391 -3.72 6.47 4.64
CA PRO A 391 -3.11 5.77 3.51
C PRO A 391 -1.61 5.52 3.59
N PRO A 392 -0.75 6.36 4.20
CA PRO A 392 0.67 6.04 4.31
C PRO A 392 0.88 4.70 5.04
N ALA A 393 0.24 4.52 6.21
CA ALA A 393 0.26 3.26 6.96
C ALA A 393 -0.37 2.11 6.15
N TYR A 394 -1.53 2.36 5.53
CA TYR A 394 -2.21 1.33 4.74
C TYR A 394 -1.40 0.89 3.50
N TYR A 395 -0.64 1.79 2.88
CA TYR A 395 0.25 1.45 1.78
C TYR A 395 1.47 0.65 2.25
N ALA A 396 2.01 0.96 3.42
CA ALA A 396 3.08 0.16 4.04
C ALA A 396 2.60 -1.26 4.34
N ASP A 397 1.41 -1.43 4.91
CA ASP A 397 0.77 -2.74 5.12
C ASP A 397 0.72 -3.55 3.81
N LEU A 398 0.24 -2.95 2.72
CA LEU A 398 0.12 -3.63 1.43
C LEU A 398 1.47 -4.01 0.83
N ALA A 399 2.50 -3.21 1.08
CA ALA A 399 3.86 -3.52 0.68
C ALA A 399 4.42 -4.70 1.49
N CYS A 400 4.17 -4.75 2.82
CA CYS A 400 4.48 -5.90 3.68
C CYS A 400 3.74 -7.18 3.23
N GLU A 401 2.43 -7.10 2.95
CA GLU A 401 1.64 -8.21 2.43
C GLU A 401 2.18 -8.72 1.08
N ARG A 402 2.61 -7.80 0.21
CA ARG A 402 3.24 -8.16 -1.06
C ARG A 402 4.57 -8.89 -0.85
N ALA A 403 5.39 -8.43 0.08
CA ALA A 403 6.65 -9.09 0.40
C ALA A 403 6.45 -10.50 0.99
N ARG A 404 5.41 -10.71 1.81
CA ARG A 404 4.99 -12.05 2.25
C ARG A 404 4.60 -12.96 1.09
N CYS A 405 4.07 -12.41 0.00
CA CYS A 405 3.77 -13.19 -1.20
C CYS A 405 5.05 -13.73 -1.85
N TYR A 406 6.16 -13.00 -1.81
CA TYR A 406 7.44 -13.47 -2.34
C TYR A 406 8.09 -14.55 -1.47
N LEU A 407 7.77 -14.51 -0.18
CA LEU A 407 8.27 -15.44 0.84
C LEU A 407 7.27 -16.58 1.14
N ALA A 408 6.38 -16.89 0.19
CA ALA A 408 5.30 -17.85 0.38
C ALA A 408 5.76 -19.20 0.95
N SER A 409 6.92 -19.70 0.50
CA SER A 409 7.50 -20.96 0.98
C SER A 409 7.84 -20.96 2.47
N LEU A 410 8.05 -19.78 3.07
CA LEU A 410 8.33 -19.63 4.51
C LEU A 410 7.07 -19.31 5.32
N PHE A 411 6.14 -18.53 4.76
CA PHE A 411 4.95 -18.09 5.50
C PHE A 411 3.77 -19.06 5.41
N ASP A 412 3.65 -19.82 4.32
CA ASP A 412 2.54 -20.74 4.06
C ASP A 412 2.96 -22.21 4.21
N THR A 413 3.69 -22.54 5.28
CA THR A 413 4.04 -23.94 5.55
C THR A 413 2.79 -24.73 5.95
N PRO A 414 2.55 -25.92 5.38
CA PRO A 414 1.45 -26.77 5.83
C PRO A 414 1.64 -27.13 7.31
N SER A 415 0.62 -26.91 8.14
CA SER A 415 0.63 -27.38 9.52
C SER A 415 0.80 -28.92 9.54
N PRO A 416 1.65 -29.49 10.41
CA PRO A 416 1.67 -30.93 10.62
C PRO A 416 0.38 -31.32 11.37
N SER A 417 -0.66 -31.66 10.61
CA SER A 417 -1.84 -32.34 11.14
C SER A 417 -1.45 -33.77 11.50
N ALA A 418 -1.77 -34.21 12.71
CA ALA A 418 -1.49 -35.55 13.20
C ALA A 418 -2.17 -36.64 12.35
N ALA A 419 -1.38 -37.39 11.58
CA ALA A 419 -1.42 -38.86 11.38
C ALA A 419 -0.54 -39.25 10.16
N PRO A 420 0.22 -40.36 10.21
CA PRO A 420 1.16 -40.72 9.14
C PRO A 420 0.46 -41.51 8.03
N SER A 421 0.64 -41.11 6.77
CA SER A 421 0.44 -42.01 5.64
C SER A 421 1.27 -41.62 4.41
N VAL A 422 2.29 -42.45 4.20
CA VAL A 422 2.94 -42.89 2.95
C VAL A 422 3.51 -41.85 1.95
N THR A 423 4.85 -41.79 1.95
CA THR A 423 5.73 -41.62 0.77
C THR A 423 5.32 -40.57 -0.25
N ALA A 424 5.48 -39.30 0.10
CA ALA A 424 5.92 -38.30 -0.86
C ALA A 424 7.42 -38.10 -0.65
N THR A 425 8.22 -38.39 -1.67
CA THR A 425 9.65 -38.09 -1.74
C THR A 425 9.91 -36.68 -1.24
N SER A 426 10.63 -36.61 -0.14
CA SER A 426 11.14 -35.41 0.48
C SER A 426 12.02 -34.66 -0.52
N ALA A 427 11.44 -33.67 -1.20
CA ALA A 427 12.20 -32.52 -1.67
C ALA A 427 12.63 -31.71 -0.43
N THR A 428 13.59 -32.26 0.31
CA THR A 428 14.43 -31.53 1.26
C THR A 428 15.39 -30.66 0.45
N GLY A 429 14.84 -29.72 -0.32
CA GLY A 429 15.59 -28.57 -0.76
C GLY A 429 15.77 -27.68 0.46
N GLY A 430 16.97 -27.65 1.03
CA GLY A 430 17.28 -26.78 2.15
C GLY A 430 16.86 -25.35 1.83
N ALA A 431 15.80 -24.87 2.47
CA ALA A 431 15.49 -23.46 2.44
C ALA A 431 16.65 -22.76 3.15
N GLY A 432 17.55 -22.16 2.35
CA GLY A 432 18.61 -21.31 2.88
C GLY A 432 18.01 -20.25 3.81
N GLN A 433 18.85 -19.69 4.69
CA GLN A 433 18.42 -18.56 5.50
C GLN A 433 17.85 -17.46 4.58
N PRO A 434 16.67 -16.89 4.89
CA PRO A 434 16.11 -15.81 4.10
C PRO A 434 17.12 -14.66 3.99
N SER A 435 17.25 -14.13 2.79
CA SER A 435 18.22 -13.10 2.42
C SER A 435 17.51 -11.85 1.89
N ALA A 436 18.20 -10.72 1.85
CA ALA A 436 17.65 -9.47 1.31
C ALA A 436 17.14 -9.61 -0.14
N ASP A 437 17.77 -10.48 -0.94
CA ASP A 437 17.40 -10.75 -2.33
C ASP A 437 16.00 -11.40 -2.44
N ASP A 438 15.51 -12.02 -1.37
CA ASP A 438 14.20 -12.66 -1.35
C ASP A 438 13.02 -11.67 -1.39
N VAL A 439 13.26 -10.40 -1.06
CA VAL A 439 12.26 -9.30 -1.20
C VAL A 439 12.72 -8.20 -2.16
N GLN A 440 13.88 -8.35 -2.80
CA GLN A 440 14.39 -7.36 -3.73
C GLN A 440 13.49 -7.28 -4.98
N ILE A 441 12.97 -6.09 -5.24
CA ILE A 441 12.13 -5.79 -6.41
C ILE A 441 13.01 -5.52 -7.62
N HIS A 442 12.54 -5.94 -8.79
CA HIS A 442 13.24 -5.69 -10.05
C HIS A 442 13.51 -4.18 -10.26
N PRO A 443 14.68 -3.76 -10.77
CA PRO A 443 15.01 -2.35 -10.95
C PRO A 443 14.01 -1.52 -11.77
N LYS A 444 13.27 -2.15 -12.70
CA LYS A 444 12.20 -1.50 -13.48
C LYS A 444 11.00 -1.07 -12.63
N LEU A 445 10.74 -1.76 -11.50
CA LEU A 445 9.54 -1.56 -10.69
C LEU A 445 9.82 -1.01 -9.29
N LYS A 446 11.07 -1.02 -8.83
CA LYS A 446 11.46 -0.66 -7.45
C LYS A 446 10.98 0.73 -7.00
N ASP A 447 10.78 1.65 -7.93
CA ASP A 447 10.36 3.03 -7.65
C ASP A 447 8.89 3.28 -8.02
N THR A 448 8.07 2.23 -8.09
CA THR A 448 6.65 2.28 -8.46
C THR A 448 5.76 1.81 -7.31
N MET A 449 4.44 2.00 -7.44
CA MET A 449 3.45 1.38 -6.57
C MET A 449 3.20 -0.10 -6.94
N PHE A 450 4.26 -0.92 -7.07
CA PHE A 450 4.14 -2.32 -7.51
C PHE A 450 3.24 -3.17 -6.60
N TYR A 451 3.00 -2.75 -5.36
CA TYR A 451 2.21 -3.46 -4.36
C TYR A 451 0.70 -3.21 -4.44
N ILE A 452 0.24 -2.18 -5.18
CA ILE A 452 -1.15 -1.68 -5.12
C ILE A 452 -2.22 -2.61 -5.68
#